data_AF-A0AAV8ZUR2-F1
#
_entry.id   AF-A0AAV8ZUR2-F1
#
_cell.length_a   1.000
_cell.length_b   1.000
_cell.length_c   1.000
_cell.angle_alpha   90.00
_cell.angle_beta   90.00
_cell.angle_gamma   90.00
#
_symmetry.space_group_name_H-M   'P 1'
#
loop_
_entity.id
_entity.type
_entity.pdbx_description
1 polymer ?
#
loop_
_entity_poly.entity_id
_entity_poly.type
_entity_poly.pdbx_seq_one_letter_code
_entity_poly.pdbx_strand_id
1 'polypeptide(L)'
;MDNHESHISINVINYVRDNGIVFLSLHPHTSHKMQPLDVGVFGPFKGKCKKAFNDWHLNHPGRTVTIYDIPSLTKTAFFESFTLKNITSDFQTSGI
;
A
#
# COMPACT_ATOMS: atom_id res chain seq x y z
N MET A 1 -9.28 4.48 7.35
CA MET A 1 -8.49 3.51 8.10
C MET A 1 -9.27 2.23 8.23
N ASP A 2 -8.60 1.10 8.02
CA ASP A 2 -9.17 -0.18 8.43
C ASP A 2 -9.33 -0.20 9.96
N ASN A 3 -10.29 -0.96 10.47
CA ASN A 3 -10.60 -1.00 11.90
C ASN A 3 -9.70 -2.00 12.64
N HIS A 4 -8.43 -2.12 12.21
CA HIS A 4 -7.45 -2.91 12.95
C HIS A 4 -7.26 -2.32 14.36
N GLU A 5 -7.07 -3.17 15.37
CA GLU A 5 -7.02 -2.77 16.78
C GLU A 5 -5.98 -1.67 17.06
N SER A 6 -4.85 -1.70 16.36
CA SER A 6 -3.81 -0.67 16.46
C SER A 6 -4.28 0.71 15.97
N HIS A 7 -5.19 0.76 15.00
CA HIS A 7 -5.70 2.00 14.39
C HIS A 7 -6.85 2.63 15.16
N ILE A 8 -7.52 1.88 16.04
CA ILE A 8 -8.65 2.35 16.85
C ILE A 8 -8.33 2.45 18.35
N SER A 9 -7.04 2.37 18.70
CA SER A 9 -6.60 2.54 20.08
C SER A 9 -6.91 3.96 20.59
N ILE A 10 -7.12 4.10 21.91
CA ILE A 10 -7.41 5.39 22.55
C ILE A 10 -6.33 6.44 22.28
N ASN A 11 -5.07 6.00 22.24
CA ASN A 11 -3.92 6.86 21.95
C ASN A 11 -4.00 7.44 20.54
N VAL A 12 -4.34 6.60 19.55
CA VAL A 12 -4.54 7.08 18.18
C VAL A 12 -5.70 8.06 18.14
N ILE A 13 -6.88 7.69 18.66
CA ILE A 13 -8.08 8.54 18.64
C ILE A 13 -7.83 9.92 19.25
N ASN A 14 -7.16 9.97 20.42
CA ASN A 14 -6.82 11.23 21.07
C ASN A 14 -5.84 12.04 20.21
N TYR A 15 -4.79 11.40 19.66
CA TYR A 15 -3.86 12.08 18.75
C TYR A 15 -4.59 12.68 17.54
N VAL A 16 -5.51 11.95 16.91
CA VAL A 16 -6.24 12.45 15.73
C VAL A 16 -7.12 13.65 16.09
N ARG A 17 -7.79 13.59 17.25
CA ARG A 17 -8.63 14.67 17.78
C ARG A 17 -7.81 15.92 18.10
N ASP A 18 -6.71 15.76 18.84
CA ASP A 18 -5.88 16.87 19.32
C ASP A 18 -5.21 17.62 18.17
N ASN A 19 -4.99 16.94 17.03
CA ASN A 19 -4.40 17.52 15.82
C ASN A 19 -5.46 17.96 14.78
N GLY A 20 -6.76 17.88 15.08
CA GLY A 20 -7.82 18.30 14.17
C GLY A 20 -7.91 17.49 12.87
N ILE A 21 -7.43 16.24 12.87
CA ILE A 21 -7.43 15.37 11.71
C ILE A 21 -8.81 14.69 11.60
N VAL A 22 -9.41 14.70 10.42
CA VAL A 22 -10.66 13.97 10.15
C VAL A 22 -10.33 12.49 9.95
N PHE A 23 -10.78 11.64 10.88
CA PHE A 23 -10.52 10.21 10.83
C PHE A 23 -11.68 9.45 10.20
N LEU A 24 -11.47 8.92 8.99
CA LEU A 24 -12.46 8.10 8.30
C LEU A 24 -12.27 6.62 8.64
N SER A 25 -13.25 5.98 9.27
CA SER A 25 -13.27 4.53 9.50
C SER A 25 -14.01 3.80 8.36
N LEU A 26 -13.43 2.73 7.83
CA LEU A 26 -14.08 1.91 6.82
C LEU A 26 -15.00 0.86 7.48
N HIS A 27 -16.03 0.41 6.78
CA HIS A 27 -16.87 -0.68 7.29
C HIS A 27 -16.04 -2.00 7.36
N PRO A 28 -16.27 -2.87 8.36
CA PRO A 28 -15.56 -4.14 8.44
C PRO A 28 -15.61 -4.94 7.13
N HIS A 29 -14.50 -5.61 6.78
CA HIS A 29 -14.37 -6.45 5.59
C HIS A 29 -14.59 -5.75 4.24
N THR A 30 -14.45 -4.42 4.16
CA THR A 30 -14.63 -3.66 2.92
C THR A 30 -13.36 -3.03 2.34
N SER A 31 -12.16 -3.34 2.87
CA SER A 31 -10.91 -2.75 2.39
C SER A 31 -10.72 -2.91 0.87
N HIS A 32 -11.03 -4.10 0.34
CA HIS A 32 -10.99 -4.38 -1.10
C HIS A 32 -11.94 -3.53 -1.97
N LYS A 33 -12.88 -2.79 -1.37
CA LYS A 33 -13.82 -1.89 -2.08
C LYS A 33 -13.57 -0.43 -1.76
N MET A 34 -13.28 -0.11 -0.50
CA MET A 34 -13.26 1.26 0.00
C MET A 34 -11.86 1.77 0.37
N GLN A 35 -10.83 0.93 0.34
CA GLN A 35 -9.46 1.34 0.61
C GLN A 35 -8.75 1.63 -0.73
N PRO A 36 -8.51 2.90 -1.11
CA PRO A 36 -7.98 3.26 -2.42
C PRO A 36 -6.72 2.47 -2.81
N LEU A 37 -5.80 2.29 -1.85
CA LEU A 37 -4.56 1.54 -2.05
C LEU A 37 -4.79 0.08 -2.43
N ASP A 38 -5.78 -0.59 -1.83
CA ASP A 38 -6.12 -1.98 -2.13
C ASP A 38 -6.88 -2.10 -3.47
N VAL A 39 -7.68 -1.09 -3.81
CA VAL A 39 -8.51 -1.09 -5.02
C VAL A 39 -7.68 -1.01 -6.30
N GLY A 40 -6.63 -0.17 -6.35
CA GLY A 40 -5.90 -0.01 -7.61
C GLY A 40 -4.39 0.21 -7.54
N VAL A 41 -3.79 0.66 -6.43
CA VAL A 41 -2.34 0.86 -6.37
C VAL A 41 -1.59 -0.45 -6.14
N PHE A 42 -2.05 -1.28 -5.20
CA PHE A 42 -1.29 -2.45 -4.76
C PHE A 42 -1.28 -3.61 -5.76
N GLY A 43 -2.30 -3.76 -6.60
CA GLY A 43 -2.32 -4.77 -7.67
C GLY A 43 -1.14 -4.59 -8.64
N PRO A 44 -1.03 -3.44 -9.33
CA PRO A 44 0.08 -3.10 -10.21
C PRO A 44 1.45 -3.13 -9.49
N PHE A 45 1.52 -2.62 -8.26
CA PHE A 45 2.76 -2.63 -7.48
C PHE A 45 3.27 -4.05 -7.24
N LYS A 46 2.42 -4.95 -6.73
CA LYS A 46 2.76 -6.36 -6.49
C LYS A 46 3.17 -7.06 -7.79
N GLY A 47 2.47 -6.79 -8.89
CA GLY A 47 2.81 -7.34 -10.21
C GLY A 47 4.21 -6.96 -10.68
N LYS A 48 4.58 -5.69 -10.54
CA LYS A 48 5.93 -5.20 -10.90
C LYS A 48 7.00 -5.70 -9.94
N CYS A 49 6.72 -5.74 -8.65
CA CYS A 49 7.63 -6.35 -7.67
C CYS A 49 7.89 -7.82 -8.00
N LYS A 50 6.85 -8.60 -8.33
CA LYS A 50 7.01 -10.00 -8.75
C LYS A 50 7.99 -10.13 -9.92
N LYS A 51 7.89 -9.25 -10.92
CA LYS A 51 8.83 -9.22 -12.05
C LYS A 51 10.26 -8.89 -11.60
N ALA A 52 10.45 -7.80 -10.85
CA ALA A 52 11.77 -7.38 -10.39
C ALA A 52 12.47 -8.44 -9.53
N PHE A 53 11.73 -9.09 -8.64
CA PHE A 53 12.25 -10.16 -7.79
C PHE A 53 12.60 -11.40 -8.62
N ASN A 54 11.76 -11.79 -9.57
CA ASN A 54 12.08 -12.91 -10.47
C ASN A 54 13.35 -12.64 -11.28
N ASP A 55 13.46 -11.45 -11.87
CA ASP A 55 14.63 -11.05 -12.64
C ASP A 55 15.90 -11.05 -11.77
N TRP A 56 15.81 -10.61 -10.51
CA TRP A 56 16.93 -10.66 -9.59
C TRP A 56 17.38 -12.11 -9.30
N HIS A 57 16.45 -13.04 -9.06
CA HIS A 57 16.80 -14.44 -8.78
C HIS A 57 17.44 -15.12 -9.99
N LEU A 58 16.97 -14.82 -11.21
CA LEU A 58 17.56 -15.35 -12.44
C LEU A 58 19.02 -14.90 -12.62
N ASN A 59 19.33 -13.67 -12.22
CA ASN A 59 20.68 -13.10 -12.31
C ASN A 59 21.59 -13.48 -11.12
N HIS A 60 21.04 -14.05 -10.05
CA HIS A 60 21.77 -14.39 -8.82
C HIS A 60 21.44 -15.83 -8.36
N PRO A 61 21.80 -16.86 -9.14
CA PRO A 61 21.47 -18.24 -8.82
C PRO A 61 22.08 -18.66 -7.48
N GLY A 62 21.28 -19.33 -6.64
CA GLY A 62 21.70 -19.81 -5.32
C GLY A 62 21.80 -18.73 -4.23
N ARG A 63 21.42 -17.48 -4.53
CA ARG A 63 21.34 -16.40 -3.53
C ARG A 63 19.90 -16.12 -3.13
N THR A 64 19.74 -15.64 -1.90
CA THR A 64 18.46 -15.19 -1.36
C THR A 64 18.42 -13.66 -1.29
N VAL A 65 17.27 -13.09 -1.61
CA VAL A 65 17.01 -11.66 -1.43
C VAL A 65 17.06 -11.33 0.07
N THR A 66 17.78 -10.28 0.42
CA THR A 66 17.83 -9.75 1.78
C THR A 66 16.93 -8.52 1.94
N ILE A 67 16.68 -8.11 3.19
CA ILE A 67 15.94 -6.88 3.47
C ILE A 67 16.61 -5.62 2.89
N TYR A 68 17.92 -5.66 2.64
CA TYR A 68 18.69 -4.54 2.07
C TYR A 68 18.52 -4.42 0.56
N ASP A 69 18.14 -5.50 -0.11
CA ASP A 69 17.88 -5.52 -1.55
C ASP A 69 16.47 -4.99 -1.87
N ILE A 70 15.51 -5.18 -0.95
CA ILE A 70 14.09 -4.84 -1.14
C ILE A 70 13.92 -3.39 -1.62
N PRO A 71 14.50 -2.34 -1.00
CA PRO A 71 14.28 -0.97 -1.44
C PRO A 71 14.68 -0.75 -2.91
N SER A 72 15.80 -1.36 -3.33
CA SER A 72 16.28 -1.27 -4.71
C SER A 72 15.33 -2.00 -5.67
N LEU A 73 14.93 -3.22 -5.32
CA LEU A 73 14.04 -4.07 -6.13
C LEU A 73 12.63 -3.49 -6.29
N THR A 74 12.13 -2.79 -5.27
CA THR A 74 10.79 -2.21 -5.30
C THR A 74 10.75 -0.77 -5.80
N LYS A 75 11.89 -0.10 -5.95
CA LYS A 75 11.96 1.34 -6.29
C LYS A 75 11.19 1.67 -7.57
N THR A 76 11.50 0.97 -8.66
CA THR A 76 10.85 1.21 -9.96
C THR A 76 9.38 0.85 -9.90
N ALA A 77 9.05 -0.30 -9.28
CA ALA A 77 7.66 -0.73 -9.10
C ALA A 77 6.83 0.33 -8.34
N PHE A 78 7.42 0.99 -7.35
CA PHE A 78 6.79 2.05 -6.58
C PHE A 78 6.47 3.25 -7.48
N PHE A 79 7.48 3.85 -8.13
CA PHE A 79 7.27 5.04 -8.96
C PHE A 79 6.32 4.80 -10.15
N GLU A 80 6.29 3.60 -10.70
CA GLU A 80 5.39 3.25 -11.80
C GLU A 80 3.96 2.91 -11.35
N SER A 81 3.73 2.64 -10.06
CA SER A 81 2.41 2.22 -9.55
C SER A 81 1.73 3.32 -8.74
N PHE A 82 2.49 4.08 -7.96
CA PHE A 82 2.03 5.23 -7.18
C PHE A 82 2.03 6.50 -8.03
N THR A 83 1.43 6.43 -9.22
CA THR A 83 1.30 7.58 -10.12
C THR A 83 0.07 8.39 -9.75
N LEU A 84 0.08 9.69 -10.06
CA LEU A 84 -1.10 10.56 -9.85
C LEU A 84 -2.34 9.99 -10.53
N LYS A 85 -2.18 9.42 -11.74
CA LYS A 85 -3.27 8.80 -12.48
C LYS A 85 -3.92 7.65 -11.69
N ASN A 86 -3.12 6.72 -11.19
CA ASN A 86 -3.63 5.58 -10.42
C ASN A 86 -4.27 6.08 -9.12
N ILE A 87 -3.57 6.93 -8.37
CA ILE A 87 -4.07 7.47 -7.10
C ILE A 87 -5.43 8.14 -7.30
N THR A 88 -5.58 9.07 -8.25
CA THR A 88 -6.85 9.75 -8.49
C THR A 88 -7.97 8.80 -8.89
N SER A 89 -7.66 7.82 -9.77
CA SER A 89 -8.63 6.80 -10.19
C SER A 89 -9.10 5.92 -9.02
N ASP A 90 -8.21 5.62 -8.10
CA ASP A 90 -8.48 4.70 -6.98
C ASP A 90 -9.36 5.35 -5.92
N PHE A 91 -9.14 6.63 -5.62
CA PHE A 91 -10.02 7.42 -4.77
C PHE A 91 -11.45 7.47 -5.34
N GLN A 92 -11.58 7.83 -6.62
CA GLN A 92 -12.86 7.84 -7.33
C GLN A 92 -13.58 6.48 -7.27
N THR A 93 -12.85 5.39 -7.50
CA THR A 93 -13.42 4.04 -7.48
C THR A 93 -13.83 3.60 -6.08
N SER A 94 -13.08 4.00 -5.06
CA SER A 94 -13.35 3.68 -3.66
C SER A 94 -14.50 4.50 -3.02
N GLY A 95 -14.98 5.53 -3.73
CA GLY A 95 -16.03 6.43 -3.24
C GLY A 95 -15.55 7.44 -2.20
N ILE A 96 -14.26 7.78 -2.21
CA ILE A 96 -13.61 8.75 -1.32
C ILE A 96 -13.10 9.94 -2.14
#